data_AF-A0A4R1WXB8-F1
#
_entry.id   AF-A0A4R1WXB8-F1
#
_cell.length_a   1.000
_cell.length_b   1.000
_cell.length_c   1.000
_cell.angle_alpha   90.00
_cell.angle_beta   90.00
_cell.angle_gamma   90.00
#
_symmetry.space_group_name_H-M   'P 1'
#
loop_
_entity.id
_entity.type
_entity.pdbx_description
1 polymer ?
#
loop_
_entity_poly.entity_id
_entity_poly.type
_entity_poly.pdbx_seq_one_letter_code
_entity_poly.pdbx_strand_id
1 'polypeptide(L)'
;MKQKRRYWPAVGLFFLAPLVAEFLLGNLPVTKLFALFALAPLYGGGAVVIREVARRRGWGYPSIMLLALAYGVLEEGVTTQSLFNPNYADLRLLDPGHISALGMGAPWTVFVLSIHTLWSIIVPIVLVESVSSRPREPWLGTKGLIVFCMLFAFGIFATTAFQLQSDSFVASAGQFIGVGIALVVLIALAVWVGRREPVHEHGSALSVWLVGAAGLAGTSLYIVVDDLDLNGWLQAVLLLALIAVAILVVLRWSRREGWTRLHTLALAGGALLTYAWHAFPEKSLGGGSKAVDLAGNAVFAVLAVALLVIAWRRTAVAVVTPATETTGDDGMADATIRRDKFGDS
;
A
#
# COMPACT_ATOMS: atom_id res chain seq x y z
N MET A 1 11.15 -3.95 -30.32
CA MET A 1 11.99 -4.76 -29.40
C MET A 1 11.22 -5.09 -28.12
N LYS A 2 11.02 -6.37 -27.76
CA LYS A 2 10.39 -6.75 -26.48
C LYS A 2 11.32 -6.35 -25.32
N GLN A 3 11.11 -5.19 -24.70
CA GLN A 3 11.89 -4.77 -23.52
C GLN A 3 11.77 -5.84 -22.42
N LYS A 4 12.89 -6.53 -22.12
CA LYS A 4 13.00 -7.58 -21.09
C LYS A 4 12.25 -7.15 -19.83
N ARG A 5 11.24 -7.91 -19.39
CA ARG A 5 10.54 -7.68 -18.13
C ARG A 5 11.57 -7.75 -17.01
N ARG A 6 11.73 -6.67 -16.24
CA ARG A 6 12.67 -6.62 -15.12
C ARG A 6 11.89 -7.01 -13.87
N TYR A 7 12.24 -8.14 -13.27
CA TYR A 7 11.61 -8.65 -12.04
C TYR A 7 11.99 -7.84 -10.79
N TRP A 8 13.02 -7.00 -10.89
CA TRP A 8 13.58 -6.23 -9.78
C TRP A 8 12.58 -5.36 -9.00
N PRO A 9 11.62 -4.64 -9.61
CA PRO A 9 10.62 -3.91 -8.84
C PRO A 9 9.75 -4.84 -7.99
N ALA A 10 9.37 -6.02 -8.50
CA ALA A 10 8.59 -6.98 -7.71
C ALA A 10 9.39 -7.51 -6.51
N VAL A 11 10.68 -7.82 -6.71
CA VAL A 11 11.58 -8.22 -5.60
C VAL A 11 11.78 -7.09 -4.60
N GLY A 12 11.95 -5.85 -5.09
CA GLY A 12 12.05 -4.67 -4.23
C GLY A 12 10.79 -4.47 -3.38
N LEU A 13 9.60 -4.60 -3.98
CA LEU A 13 8.32 -4.51 -3.26
C LEU A 13 8.16 -5.63 -2.24
N PHE A 14 8.59 -6.86 -2.59
CA PHE A 14 8.51 -8.02 -1.72
C PHE A 14 9.20 -7.81 -0.36
N PHE A 15 10.36 -7.15 -0.37
CA PHE A 15 11.10 -6.85 0.87
C PHE A 15 10.75 -5.48 1.45
N LEU A 16 10.35 -4.50 0.63
CA LEU A 16 10.00 -3.17 1.12
C LEU A 16 8.70 -3.19 1.95
N ALA A 17 7.72 -4.01 1.58
CA ALA A 17 6.45 -4.08 2.29
C ALA A 17 6.60 -4.39 3.80
N PRO A 18 7.23 -5.51 4.21
CA PRO A 18 7.47 -5.78 5.63
C PRO A 18 8.46 -4.81 6.29
N LEU A 19 9.42 -4.24 5.54
CA LEU A 19 10.30 -3.20 6.08
C LEU A 19 9.51 -1.95 6.51
N VAL A 20 8.55 -1.52 5.70
CA VAL A 20 7.69 -0.39 6.04
C VAL A 20 6.71 -0.77 7.15
N ALA A 21 6.08 -1.94 7.05
CA ALA A 21 5.06 -2.39 8.00
C ALA A 21 5.58 -2.53 9.43
N GLU A 22 6.75 -3.15 9.61
CA GLU A 22 7.20 -3.61 10.93
C GLU A 22 8.42 -2.85 11.46
N PHE A 23 9.40 -2.61 10.58
CA PHE A 23 10.68 -2.03 11.00
C PHE A 23 10.64 -0.50 11.02
N LEU A 24 10.08 0.12 9.98
CA LEU A 24 9.93 1.57 9.94
C LEU A 24 8.87 2.07 10.90
N LEU A 25 7.88 1.24 11.24
CA LEU A 25 6.91 1.53 12.31
C LEU A 25 7.58 1.65 13.69
N GLY A 26 8.67 0.89 13.91
CA GLY A 26 9.37 0.78 15.20
C GLY A 26 8.99 -0.47 16.02
N ASN A 27 8.06 -1.29 15.52
CA ASN A 27 7.56 -2.48 16.21
C ASN A 27 8.64 -3.57 16.34
N LEU A 28 9.38 -3.82 15.25
CA LEU A 28 10.49 -4.78 15.24
C LEU A 28 11.85 -4.08 15.32
N PRO A 29 12.72 -4.47 16.27
CA PRO A 29 14.06 -3.90 16.37
C PRO A 29 14.94 -4.39 15.22
N VAL A 30 15.97 -3.61 14.89
CA VAL A 30 16.96 -3.94 13.84
C VAL A 30 17.67 -5.29 14.08
N THR A 31 17.78 -5.73 15.33
CA THR A 31 18.35 -7.04 15.70
C THR A 31 17.52 -8.21 15.17
N LYS A 32 16.24 -8.00 14.87
CA LYS A 32 15.34 -8.97 14.25
C LYS A 32 15.25 -8.83 12.72
N LEU A 33 16.19 -8.14 12.06
CA LEU A 33 16.14 -7.94 10.60
C LEU A 33 16.05 -9.25 9.81
N PHE A 34 16.55 -10.37 10.33
CA PHE A 34 16.37 -11.68 9.70
C PHE A 34 14.91 -12.14 9.60
N ALA A 35 14.02 -11.66 10.48
CA ALA A 35 12.58 -11.92 10.42
C ALA A 35 11.94 -11.40 9.12
N LEU A 36 12.61 -10.46 8.44
CA LEU A 36 12.22 -9.98 7.12
C LEU A 36 11.96 -11.12 6.13
N PHE A 37 12.76 -12.19 6.16
CA PHE A 37 12.58 -13.34 5.26
C PHE A 37 11.33 -14.16 5.59
N ALA A 38 10.93 -14.19 6.85
CA ALA A 38 9.70 -14.85 7.30
C ALA A 38 8.46 -14.00 6.99
N LEU A 39 8.57 -12.68 7.11
CA LEU A 39 7.47 -11.73 6.90
C LEU A 39 7.22 -11.44 5.41
N ALA A 40 8.27 -11.43 4.58
CA ALA A 40 8.16 -11.07 3.17
C ALA A 40 7.17 -11.94 2.36
N PRO A 41 7.08 -13.27 2.56
CA PRO A 41 6.03 -14.08 1.94
C PRO A 41 4.62 -13.53 2.17
N LEU A 42 4.26 -13.13 3.39
CA LEU A 42 2.94 -12.58 3.71
C LEU A 42 2.79 -11.15 3.18
N TYR A 43 3.59 -10.22 3.70
CA TYR A 43 3.50 -8.78 3.39
C TYR A 43 3.87 -8.48 1.94
N GLY A 44 5.05 -8.90 1.56
CA GLY A 44 5.60 -8.70 0.22
C GLY A 44 4.85 -9.47 -0.85
N GLY A 45 4.49 -10.72 -0.56
CA GLY A 45 3.66 -11.53 -1.46
C GLY A 45 2.31 -10.87 -1.71
N GLY A 46 1.63 -10.44 -0.64
CA GLY A 46 0.38 -9.69 -0.73
C GLY A 46 0.51 -8.43 -1.58
N ALA A 47 1.48 -7.56 -1.25
CA ALA A 47 1.71 -6.32 -1.97
C ALA A 47 1.99 -6.54 -3.48
N VAL A 48 2.84 -7.51 -3.82
CA VAL A 48 3.16 -7.83 -5.22
C VAL A 48 1.95 -8.38 -5.96
N VAL A 49 1.19 -9.32 -5.36
CA VAL A 49 0.01 -9.92 -5.98
C VAL A 49 -1.07 -8.88 -6.22
N ILE A 50 -1.38 -8.05 -5.21
CA ILE A 50 -2.37 -6.96 -5.32
C ILE A 50 -2.00 -6.02 -6.47
N ARG A 51 -0.76 -5.55 -6.48
CA ARG A 51 -0.26 -4.63 -7.51
C ARG A 51 -0.34 -5.26 -8.90
N GLU A 52 0.13 -6.49 -9.07
CA GLU A 52 0.12 -7.18 -10.36
C GLU A 52 -1.30 -7.43 -10.86
N VAL A 53 -2.22 -7.82 -9.97
CA VAL A 53 -3.64 -8.01 -10.29
C VAL A 53 -4.26 -6.71 -10.79
N ALA A 54 -4.04 -5.60 -10.08
CA ALA A 54 -4.59 -4.30 -10.45
C ALA A 54 -4.03 -3.82 -11.79
N ARG A 55 -2.70 -3.81 -11.96
CA ARG A 55 -2.05 -3.29 -13.17
C ARG A 55 -2.32 -4.14 -14.42
N ARG A 56 -2.48 -5.45 -14.29
CA ARG A 56 -2.90 -6.32 -15.41
C ARG A 56 -4.30 -6.01 -15.93
N ARG A 57 -5.18 -5.53 -15.05
CA ARG A 57 -6.56 -5.19 -15.39
C ARG A 57 -6.75 -3.71 -15.69
N GLY A 58 -5.67 -2.93 -15.71
CA GLY A 58 -5.71 -1.47 -15.92
C GLY A 58 -6.29 -0.70 -14.74
N TRP A 59 -6.43 -1.32 -13.56
CA TRP A 59 -7.08 -0.71 -12.40
C TRP A 59 -6.19 0.33 -11.71
N GLY A 60 -6.85 1.34 -11.13
CA GLY A 60 -6.23 2.44 -10.38
C GLY A 60 -6.03 2.15 -8.89
N TYR A 61 -5.53 3.16 -8.17
CA TYR A 61 -5.32 3.10 -6.72
C TYR A 61 -6.57 2.83 -5.88
N PRO A 62 -7.79 3.27 -6.25
CA PRO A 62 -8.99 2.90 -5.49
C PRO A 62 -9.20 1.39 -5.38
N SER A 63 -8.99 0.63 -6.46
CA SER A 63 -9.04 -0.83 -6.42
C SER A 63 -7.90 -1.43 -5.60
N ILE A 64 -6.68 -0.87 -5.71
CA ILE A 64 -5.53 -1.31 -4.90
C ILE A 64 -5.84 -1.11 -3.41
N MET A 65 -6.44 0.01 -3.02
CA MET A 65 -6.80 0.31 -1.63
C MET A 65 -7.85 -0.66 -1.08
N LEU A 66 -8.86 -1.03 -1.87
CA LEU A 66 -9.83 -2.04 -1.47
C LEU A 66 -9.22 -3.44 -1.34
N LEU A 67 -8.29 -3.80 -2.23
CA LEU A 67 -7.55 -5.06 -2.13
C LEU A 67 -6.56 -5.06 -0.96
N ALA A 68 -5.96 -3.92 -0.64
CA ALA A 68 -5.10 -3.74 0.53
C ALA A 68 -5.89 -3.85 1.84
N LEU A 69 -7.11 -3.31 1.88
CA LEU A 69 -8.03 -3.54 3.00
C LEU A 69 -8.44 -5.00 3.12
N ALA A 70 -8.71 -5.68 1.99
CA ALA A 70 -8.96 -7.11 1.99
C ALA A 70 -7.74 -7.90 2.52
N TYR A 71 -6.52 -7.47 2.19
CA TYR A 71 -5.30 -8.04 2.77
C TYR A 71 -5.26 -7.84 4.28
N GLY A 72 -5.54 -6.66 4.81
CA GLY A 72 -5.59 -6.43 6.27
C GLY A 72 -6.66 -7.28 6.96
N VAL A 73 -7.83 -7.44 6.36
CA VAL A 73 -8.91 -8.30 6.90
C VAL A 73 -8.51 -9.78 6.89
N LEU A 74 -7.83 -10.23 5.83
CA LEU A 74 -7.27 -11.58 5.79
C LEU A 74 -6.18 -11.74 6.86
N GLU A 75 -5.29 -10.76 6.96
CA GLU A 75 -4.16 -10.79 7.87
C GLU A 75 -4.65 -10.90 9.33
N GLU A 76 -5.49 -9.96 9.73
CA GLU A 76 -5.92 -9.78 11.11
C GLU A 76 -7.11 -10.65 11.51
N GLY A 77 -7.88 -11.13 10.53
CA GLY A 77 -9.01 -12.01 10.74
C GLY A 77 -8.67 -13.50 10.70
N VAL A 78 -7.63 -13.90 9.93
CA VAL A 78 -7.29 -15.32 9.72
C VAL A 78 -5.91 -15.67 10.24
N THR A 79 -4.89 -14.88 9.90
CA THR A 79 -3.50 -15.20 10.22
C THR A 79 -3.16 -14.89 11.66
N THR A 80 -3.27 -13.63 12.07
CA THR A 80 -2.97 -13.21 13.45
C THR A 80 -4.17 -13.37 14.37
N GLN A 81 -5.38 -13.31 13.81
CA GLN A 81 -6.66 -13.35 14.52
C GLN A 81 -6.82 -12.23 15.57
N SER A 82 -6.04 -11.13 15.44
CA SER A 82 -6.07 -10.01 16.39
C SER A 82 -7.42 -9.32 16.47
N LEU A 83 -8.25 -9.40 15.41
CA LEU A 83 -9.59 -8.80 15.41
C LEU A 83 -10.52 -9.43 16.45
N PHE A 84 -10.24 -10.67 16.85
CA PHE A 84 -11.13 -11.50 17.68
C PHE A 84 -10.46 -12.01 18.95
N ASN A 85 -9.13 -12.02 19.01
CA ASN A 85 -8.38 -12.51 20.15
C ASN A 85 -8.36 -11.46 21.29
N PRO A 86 -9.01 -11.74 22.44
CA PRO A 86 -9.12 -10.79 23.55
C PRO A 86 -7.81 -10.53 24.29
N ASN A 87 -6.77 -11.33 24.05
CA ASN A 87 -5.46 -11.23 24.67
C ASN A 87 -4.34 -11.24 23.61
N TYR A 88 -4.62 -10.76 22.40
CA TYR A 88 -3.62 -10.73 21.32
C TYR A 88 -2.36 -9.99 21.78
N ALA A 89 -1.19 -10.63 21.61
CA ALA A 89 0.10 -10.12 22.05
C ALA A 89 0.13 -9.73 23.56
N ASP A 90 -0.62 -10.45 24.39
CA ASP A 90 -0.81 -10.19 25.83
C ASP A 90 -1.48 -8.84 26.14
N LEU A 91 -2.22 -8.27 25.17
CA LEU A 91 -2.90 -6.98 25.27
C LEU A 91 -4.43 -7.12 25.19
N ARG A 92 -5.13 -6.21 25.88
CA ARG A 92 -6.61 -6.13 25.93
C ARG A 92 -7.18 -5.24 24.83
N LEU A 93 -6.76 -5.46 23.59
CA LEU A 93 -7.05 -4.58 22.45
C LEU A 93 -8.53 -4.48 22.08
N LEU A 94 -9.34 -5.46 22.51
CA LEU A 94 -10.76 -5.54 22.20
C LEU A 94 -11.67 -4.90 23.27
N ASP A 95 -11.12 -4.52 24.42
CA ASP A 95 -11.90 -3.94 25.52
C ASP A 95 -12.38 -2.51 25.21
N PRO A 96 -11.52 -1.60 24.70
CA PRO A 96 -11.97 -0.27 24.29
C PRO A 96 -12.96 -0.34 23.14
N GLY A 97 -14.15 0.25 23.32
CA GLY A 97 -15.18 0.27 22.28
C GLY A 97 -15.65 -1.12 21.85
N HIS A 98 -15.72 -2.06 22.80
CA HIS A 98 -16.09 -3.46 22.53
C HIS A 98 -17.44 -3.59 21.80
N ILE A 99 -17.46 -4.41 20.75
CA ILE A 99 -18.62 -4.72 19.92
C ILE A 99 -19.05 -6.17 20.21
N SER A 100 -19.94 -6.37 21.19
CA SER A 100 -20.32 -7.72 21.66
C SER A 100 -20.84 -8.63 20.55
N ALA A 101 -21.54 -8.09 19.56
CA ALA A 101 -22.11 -8.87 18.46
C ALA A 101 -21.05 -9.48 17.52
N LEU A 102 -19.84 -8.89 17.47
CA LEU A 102 -18.74 -9.34 16.61
C LEU A 102 -17.56 -9.92 17.42
N GLY A 103 -17.49 -9.62 18.72
CA GLY A 103 -16.35 -9.96 19.57
C GLY A 103 -15.09 -9.20 19.15
N MET A 104 -15.24 -7.92 18.79
CA MET A 104 -14.16 -7.06 18.28
C MET A 104 -14.06 -5.76 19.09
N GLY A 105 -12.90 -5.11 19.10
CA GLY A 105 -12.74 -3.74 19.58
C GLY A 105 -12.84 -2.74 18.44
N ALA A 106 -13.71 -1.74 18.56
CA ALA A 106 -13.91 -0.76 17.48
C ALA A 106 -12.62 0.03 17.11
N PRO A 107 -11.84 0.59 18.06
CA PRO A 107 -10.60 1.30 17.76
C PRO A 107 -9.58 0.38 17.12
N TRP A 108 -9.32 -0.78 17.73
CA TRP A 108 -8.35 -1.74 17.23
C TRP A 108 -8.65 -2.17 15.80
N THR A 109 -9.91 -2.49 15.52
CA THR A 109 -10.36 -2.86 14.16
C THR A 109 -10.04 -1.77 13.15
N VAL A 110 -10.33 -0.51 13.47
CA VAL A 110 -10.09 0.62 12.56
C VAL A 110 -8.59 0.85 12.39
N PHE A 111 -7.84 0.84 13.49
CA PHE A 111 -6.40 1.07 13.51
C PHE A 111 -5.64 -0.01 12.74
N VAL A 112 -5.79 -1.27 13.13
CA VAL A 112 -5.03 -2.38 12.58
C VAL A 112 -5.28 -2.52 11.07
N LEU A 113 -6.55 -2.45 10.64
CA LEU A 113 -6.88 -2.52 9.21
C LEU A 113 -6.32 -1.32 8.43
N SER A 114 -6.25 -0.14 9.04
CA SER A 114 -5.68 1.06 8.38
C SER A 114 -4.17 0.95 8.20
N ILE A 115 -3.45 0.47 9.21
CA ILE A 115 -1.99 0.29 9.11
C ILE A 115 -1.62 -0.74 8.04
N HIS A 116 -2.30 -1.88 7.99
CA HIS A 116 -2.08 -2.88 6.94
C HIS A 116 -2.50 -2.40 5.55
N THR A 117 -3.57 -1.60 5.46
CA THR A 117 -4.01 -1.04 4.17
C THR A 117 -3.00 -0.03 3.64
N LEU A 118 -2.67 0.99 4.44
CA LEU A 118 -1.93 2.15 3.97
C LEU A 118 -0.41 1.89 3.98
N TRP A 119 0.15 1.51 5.12
CA TRP A 119 1.59 1.41 5.29
C TRP A 119 2.16 0.07 4.84
N SER A 120 1.48 -1.04 5.11
CA SER A 120 1.98 -2.36 4.71
C SER A 120 1.87 -2.61 3.20
N ILE A 121 0.89 -1.99 2.52
CA ILE A 121 0.60 -2.27 1.11
C ILE A 121 0.73 -1.03 0.22
N ILE A 122 -0.07 0.03 0.44
CA ILE A 122 -0.16 1.15 -0.51
C ILE A 122 1.15 1.94 -0.62
N VAL A 123 1.74 2.32 0.52
CA VAL A 123 2.98 3.12 0.56
C VAL A 123 4.13 2.41 -0.17
N PRO A 124 4.46 1.13 0.13
CA PRO A 124 5.46 0.36 -0.61
C PRO A 124 5.16 0.26 -2.11
N ILE A 125 3.90 0.02 -2.51
CA ILE A 125 3.52 -0.02 -3.92
C ILE A 125 3.83 1.31 -4.61
N VAL A 126 3.42 2.43 -4.03
CA VAL A 126 3.64 3.77 -4.60
C VAL A 126 5.13 4.07 -4.72
N LEU A 127 5.94 3.76 -3.70
CA LEU A 127 7.38 3.99 -3.72
C LEU A 127 8.07 3.19 -4.82
N VAL A 128 7.75 1.89 -4.93
CA VAL A 128 8.37 1.03 -5.94
C VAL A 128 7.89 1.39 -7.35
N GLU A 129 6.61 1.74 -7.53
CA GLU A 129 6.13 2.26 -8.81
C GLU A 129 6.85 3.55 -9.21
N SER A 130 7.14 4.43 -8.25
CA SER A 130 7.82 5.70 -8.50
C SER A 130 9.29 5.56 -8.93
N VAL A 131 9.97 4.50 -8.48
CA VAL A 131 11.35 4.19 -8.94
C VAL A 131 11.38 3.30 -10.19
N SER A 132 10.26 2.69 -10.57
CA SER A 132 10.15 1.80 -11.72
C SER A 132 10.03 2.56 -13.03
N SER A 133 10.68 2.07 -14.08
CA SER A 133 10.50 2.60 -15.45
C SER A 133 9.16 2.20 -16.07
N ARG A 134 8.42 1.28 -15.44
CA ARG A 134 7.15 0.71 -15.90
C ARG A 134 6.13 0.73 -14.76
N PRO A 135 5.76 1.92 -14.25
CA PRO A 135 4.96 2.07 -13.03
C PRO A 135 3.57 1.47 -13.14
N ARG A 136 2.94 1.55 -14.33
CA ARG A 136 1.54 1.11 -14.55
C ARG A 136 1.41 -0.18 -15.34
N GLU A 137 2.52 -0.77 -15.79
CA GLU A 137 2.51 -2.05 -16.51
C GLU A 137 2.81 -3.22 -15.57
N PRO A 138 2.32 -4.45 -15.87
CA PRO A 138 2.72 -5.66 -15.15
C PRO A 138 4.24 -5.87 -15.18
N TRP A 139 4.85 -6.09 -14.02
CA TRP A 139 6.29 -6.37 -13.91
C TRP A 139 6.60 -7.84 -14.17
N LEU A 140 5.68 -8.72 -13.77
CA LEU A 140 5.89 -10.17 -13.84
C LEU A 140 5.30 -10.78 -15.11
N GLY A 141 5.80 -11.94 -15.53
CA GLY A 141 5.08 -12.86 -16.42
C GLY A 141 4.04 -13.67 -15.64
N THR A 142 3.26 -14.52 -16.32
CA THR A 142 2.32 -15.44 -15.65
C THR A 142 3.03 -16.35 -14.65
N LYS A 143 4.18 -16.92 -15.04
CA LYS A 143 5.01 -17.77 -14.14
C LYS A 143 5.46 -17.00 -12.89
N GLY A 144 5.92 -15.76 -13.06
CA GLY A 144 6.33 -14.93 -11.92
C GLY A 144 5.15 -14.63 -11.00
N LEU A 145 3.99 -14.29 -11.55
CA LEU A 145 2.78 -14.08 -10.74
C LEU A 145 2.40 -15.34 -9.94
N ILE A 146 2.44 -16.52 -10.58
CA ILE A 146 2.17 -17.79 -9.90
C ILE A 146 3.12 -17.99 -8.71
N VAL A 147 4.43 -17.75 -8.90
CA VAL A 147 5.42 -17.86 -7.82
C VAL A 147 5.07 -16.93 -6.65
N PHE A 148 4.74 -15.66 -6.92
CA PHE A 148 4.36 -14.73 -5.85
C PHE A 148 3.03 -15.07 -5.20
N CYS A 149 2.06 -15.63 -5.92
CA CYS A 149 0.84 -16.17 -5.33
C CYS A 149 1.15 -17.36 -4.40
N MET A 150 2.07 -18.25 -4.78
CA MET A 150 2.50 -19.37 -3.94
C MET A 150 3.25 -18.88 -2.70
N LEU A 151 4.13 -17.89 -2.84
CA LEU A 151 4.82 -17.26 -1.71
C LEU A 151 3.82 -16.59 -0.77
N PHE A 152 2.80 -15.92 -1.30
CA PHE A 152 1.75 -15.31 -0.48
C PHE A 152 0.93 -16.35 0.26
N ALA A 153 0.48 -17.40 -0.43
CA ALA A 153 -0.23 -18.52 0.19
C ALA A 153 0.62 -19.22 1.27
N PHE A 154 1.92 -19.39 1.02
CA PHE A 154 2.86 -19.90 2.01
C PHE A 154 3.00 -18.95 3.21
N GLY A 155 3.08 -17.64 2.98
CA GLY A 155 3.14 -16.63 4.06
C GLY A 155 1.90 -16.64 4.95
N ILE A 156 0.71 -16.77 4.35
CA ILE A 156 -0.55 -16.95 5.09
C ILE A 156 -0.45 -18.21 5.93
N PHE A 157 -0.16 -19.36 5.31
CA PHE A 157 -0.07 -20.63 6.02
C PHE A 157 0.95 -20.61 7.16
N ALA A 158 2.17 -20.15 6.90
CA ALA A 158 3.26 -20.14 7.86
C ALA A 158 2.96 -19.22 9.04
N THR A 159 2.39 -18.04 8.80
CA THR A 159 2.03 -17.09 9.86
C THR A 159 0.86 -17.61 10.68
N THR A 160 -0.17 -18.19 10.06
CA THR A 160 -1.29 -18.82 10.79
C THR A 160 -0.79 -19.98 11.64
N ALA A 161 0.07 -20.84 11.09
CA ALA A 161 0.63 -21.98 11.82
C ALA A 161 1.48 -21.52 13.00
N PHE A 162 2.30 -20.48 12.81
CA PHE A 162 3.07 -19.87 13.89
C PHE A 162 2.15 -19.28 14.97
N GLN A 163 1.12 -18.53 14.57
CA GLN A 163 0.15 -17.94 15.50
C GLN A 163 -0.55 -19.00 16.35
N LEU A 164 -1.04 -20.08 15.74
CA LEU A 164 -1.70 -21.20 16.44
C LEU A 164 -0.76 -21.99 17.35
N GLN A 165 0.55 -21.94 17.09
CA GLN A 165 1.55 -22.53 17.96
C GLN A 165 1.87 -21.63 19.16
N SER A 166 1.90 -20.30 18.95
CA SER A 166 2.21 -19.33 19.99
C SER A 166 1.02 -18.98 20.89
N ASP A 167 -0.20 -19.06 20.35
CA ASP A 167 -1.43 -18.70 21.03
C ASP A 167 -2.52 -19.73 20.72
N SER A 168 -3.16 -20.25 21.77
CA SER A 168 -4.24 -21.24 21.66
C SER A 168 -5.57 -20.65 21.18
N PHE A 169 -5.69 -19.32 21.06
CA PHE A 169 -6.91 -18.68 20.60
C PHE A 169 -7.24 -19.06 19.15
N VAL A 170 -8.49 -19.43 18.92
CA VAL A 170 -9.06 -19.68 17.59
C VAL A 170 -10.39 -18.96 17.48
N ALA A 171 -10.53 -18.14 16.45
CA ALA A 171 -11.77 -17.45 16.13
C ALA A 171 -12.91 -18.45 15.87
N SER A 172 -14.13 -18.04 16.20
CA SER A 172 -15.31 -18.88 15.98
C SER A 172 -15.57 -19.09 14.49
N ALA A 173 -16.32 -20.15 14.15
CA ALA A 173 -16.77 -20.38 12.77
C ALA A 173 -17.55 -19.17 12.21
N GLY A 174 -18.36 -18.50 13.04
CA GLY A 174 -19.08 -17.28 12.66
C GLY A 174 -18.15 -16.12 12.30
N GLN A 175 -17.07 -15.94 13.05
CA GLN A 175 -16.05 -14.92 12.76
C GLN A 175 -15.29 -15.23 11.46
N PHE A 176 -14.88 -16.48 11.24
CA PHE A 176 -14.27 -16.88 9.96
C PHE A 176 -15.22 -16.70 8.76
N ILE A 177 -16.51 -17.02 8.92
CA ILE A 177 -17.53 -16.75 7.90
C ILE A 177 -17.64 -15.24 7.65
N GLY A 178 -17.68 -14.43 8.70
CA GLY A 178 -17.71 -12.97 8.61
C GLY A 178 -16.52 -12.39 7.84
N VAL A 179 -15.31 -12.86 8.15
CA VAL A 179 -14.08 -12.52 7.41
C VAL A 179 -14.22 -12.92 5.93
N GLY A 180 -14.67 -14.15 5.65
CA GLY A 180 -14.90 -14.63 4.29
C GLY A 180 -15.88 -13.74 3.50
N ILE A 181 -16.99 -13.34 4.12
CA ILE A 181 -17.97 -12.42 3.52
C ILE A 181 -17.31 -11.05 3.25
N ALA A 182 -16.59 -10.50 4.23
CA ALA A 182 -15.91 -9.21 4.07
C ALA A 182 -14.90 -9.24 2.91
N LEU A 183 -14.10 -10.31 2.79
CA LEU A 183 -13.17 -10.49 1.68
C LEU A 183 -13.89 -10.51 0.32
N VAL A 184 -14.98 -11.28 0.20
CA VAL A 184 -15.77 -11.34 -1.04
C VAL A 184 -16.32 -9.97 -1.41
N VAL A 185 -16.89 -9.26 -0.44
CA VAL A 185 -17.45 -7.91 -0.65
C VAL A 185 -16.35 -6.93 -1.09
N LEU A 186 -15.21 -6.89 -0.40
CA LEU A 186 -14.11 -5.98 -0.71
C LEU A 186 -13.50 -6.26 -2.09
N ILE A 187 -13.32 -7.53 -2.45
CA ILE A 187 -12.82 -7.93 -3.77
C ILE A 187 -13.84 -7.56 -4.86
N ALA A 188 -15.14 -7.80 -4.63
CA ALA A 188 -16.19 -7.42 -5.57
C ALA A 188 -16.25 -5.89 -5.77
N LEU A 189 -16.14 -5.11 -4.69
CA LEU A 189 -16.04 -3.65 -4.76
C LEU A 189 -14.77 -3.21 -5.51
N ALA A 190 -13.63 -3.85 -5.28
CA ALA A 190 -12.39 -3.53 -5.99
C ALA A 190 -12.52 -3.76 -7.50
N VAL A 191 -13.19 -4.84 -7.91
CA VAL A 191 -13.52 -5.13 -9.31
C VAL A 191 -14.47 -4.08 -9.88
N TRP A 192 -15.53 -3.74 -9.15
CA TRP A 192 -16.53 -2.77 -9.59
C TRP A 192 -15.92 -1.38 -9.78
N VAL A 193 -15.15 -0.89 -8.80
CA VAL A 193 -14.43 0.39 -8.90
C VAL A 193 -13.38 0.34 -10.01
N GLY A 194 -12.68 -0.77 -10.17
CA GLY A 194 -11.60 -0.90 -11.16
C GLY A 194 -12.09 -0.88 -12.61
N ARG A 195 -13.35 -1.25 -12.84
CA ARG A 195 -14.01 -1.18 -14.15
C ARG A 195 -14.54 0.21 -14.49
N ARG A 196 -14.55 1.15 -13.55
CA ARG A 196 -15.02 2.51 -13.79
C ARG A 196 -13.91 3.35 -14.40
N GLU A 197 -14.29 4.20 -15.35
CA GLU A 197 -13.37 5.17 -15.92
C GLU A 197 -13.05 6.27 -14.89
N PRO A 198 -11.78 6.70 -14.80
CA PRO A 198 -11.43 7.83 -13.95
C PRO A 198 -12.10 9.11 -14.43
N VAL A 199 -12.85 9.76 -13.54
CA VAL A 199 -13.41 11.09 -13.79
C VAL A 199 -12.30 12.13 -13.58
N HIS A 200 -12.07 12.96 -14.59
CA HIS A 200 -11.18 14.11 -14.47
C HIS A 200 -12.02 15.39 -14.46
N GLU A 201 -11.71 16.29 -13.53
CA GLU A 201 -12.36 17.59 -13.35
C GLU A 201 -11.37 18.70 -13.72
N HIS A 202 -11.85 19.68 -14.49
CA HIS A 202 -11.08 20.88 -14.83
C HIS A 202 -10.60 21.62 -13.58
N GLY A 203 -9.39 22.18 -13.66
CA GLY A 203 -8.78 23.01 -12.62
C GLY A 203 -7.38 22.57 -12.22
N SER A 204 -6.63 23.49 -11.62
CA SER A 204 -5.27 23.21 -11.15
C SER A 204 -5.28 22.27 -9.95
N ALA A 205 -4.31 21.35 -9.93
CA ALA A 205 -3.99 20.60 -8.74
C ALA A 205 -3.28 21.50 -7.71
N LEU A 206 -3.42 21.16 -6.43
CA LEU A 206 -2.65 21.81 -5.37
C LEU A 206 -1.15 21.56 -5.54
N SER A 207 -0.32 22.36 -4.88
CA SER A 207 1.12 22.14 -4.92
C SER A 207 1.47 20.75 -4.36
N VAL A 208 2.44 20.08 -4.99
CA VAL A 208 2.88 18.75 -4.56
C VAL A 208 3.37 18.75 -3.11
N TRP A 209 4.03 19.84 -2.69
CA TRP A 209 4.51 20.03 -1.32
C TRP A 209 3.37 20.14 -0.32
N LEU A 210 2.30 20.87 -0.65
CA LEU A 210 1.13 20.98 0.21
C LEU A 210 0.42 19.63 0.35
N VAL A 211 0.33 18.86 -0.75
CA VAL A 211 -0.23 17.51 -0.73
C VAL A 211 0.61 16.58 0.16
N GLY A 212 1.94 16.62 0.06
CA GLY A 212 2.83 15.84 0.93
C GLY A 212 2.74 16.26 2.40
N ALA A 213 2.73 17.56 2.68
CA ALA A 213 2.57 18.09 4.03
C ALA A 213 1.22 17.72 4.64
N ALA A 214 0.13 17.79 3.86
CA ALA A 214 -1.19 17.34 4.30
C ALA A 214 -1.22 15.82 4.55
N GLY A 215 -0.54 15.02 3.73
CA GLY A 215 -0.39 13.58 3.95
C GLY A 215 0.35 13.27 5.26
N LEU A 216 1.48 13.94 5.51
CA LEU A 216 2.23 13.81 6.77
C LEU A 216 1.40 14.25 7.96
N ALA A 217 0.82 15.46 7.92
CA ALA A 217 0.03 15.99 9.02
C ALA A 217 -1.20 15.13 9.33
N GLY A 218 -1.94 14.70 8.30
CA GLY A 218 -3.15 13.89 8.47
C GLY A 218 -2.84 12.50 9.01
N THR A 219 -1.80 11.84 8.49
CA THR A 219 -1.42 10.50 9.00
C THR A 219 -0.72 10.56 10.36
N SER A 220 0.03 11.64 10.65
CA SER A 220 0.59 11.85 11.99
C SER A 220 -0.50 12.13 13.01
N LEU A 221 -1.51 12.94 12.65
CA LEU A 221 -2.69 13.15 13.52
C LEU A 221 -3.42 11.84 13.76
N TYR A 222 -3.57 10.98 12.75
CA TYR A 222 -4.18 9.66 12.90
C TYR A 222 -3.46 8.80 13.93
N ILE A 223 -2.14 8.70 13.84
CA ILE A 223 -1.31 7.95 14.79
C ILE A 223 -1.41 8.56 16.20
N VAL A 224 -1.28 9.89 16.31
CA VAL A 224 -1.39 10.56 17.61
C VAL A 224 -2.76 10.33 18.25
N VAL A 225 -3.86 10.37 17.48
CA VAL A 225 -5.20 10.07 18.00
C VAL A 225 -5.31 8.64 18.52
N ASP A 226 -4.61 7.69 17.89
CA ASP A 226 -4.59 6.31 18.36
C ASP A 226 -3.82 6.14 19.68
N ASP A 227 -2.73 6.90 19.85
CA ASP A 227 -1.92 6.91 21.08
C ASP A 227 -2.60 7.63 22.26
N LEU A 228 -3.69 8.38 22.03
CA LEU A 228 -4.40 9.06 23.10
C LEU A 228 -5.26 8.07 23.90
N ASP A 229 -5.19 8.17 25.23
CA ASP A 229 -6.08 7.45 26.14
C ASP A 229 -7.48 8.10 26.14
N LEU A 230 -8.28 7.74 25.13
CA LEU A 230 -9.64 8.21 24.94
C LEU A 230 -10.65 7.11 25.27
N ASN A 231 -11.91 7.50 25.47
CA ASN A 231 -13.00 6.54 25.42
C ASN A 231 -12.99 5.82 24.06
N GLY A 232 -13.02 4.47 24.06
CA GLY A 232 -12.85 3.69 22.83
C GLY A 232 -13.87 4.02 21.72
N TRP A 233 -15.13 4.33 22.04
CA TRP A 233 -16.08 4.74 20.99
C TRP A 233 -15.73 6.10 20.39
N LEU A 234 -15.28 7.05 21.22
CA LEU A 234 -14.81 8.35 20.75
C LEU A 234 -13.57 8.20 19.86
N GLN A 235 -12.59 7.38 20.27
CA GLN A 235 -11.40 7.08 19.48
C GLN A 235 -11.77 6.48 18.12
N ALA A 236 -12.62 5.45 18.10
CA ALA A 236 -13.07 4.81 16.87
C ALA A 236 -13.75 5.80 15.91
N VAL A 237 -14.62 6.68 16.43
CA VAL A 237 -15.29 7.72 15.62
C VAL A 237 -14.28 8.72 15.06
N LEU A 238 -13.32 9.17 15.86
CA LEU A 238 -12.28 10.11 15.41
C LEU A 238 -11.39 9.48 14.32
N LEU A 239 -10.96 8.24 14.51
CA LEU A 239 -10.17 7.52 13.50
C LEU A 239 -10.96 7.33 12.19
N LEU A 240 -12.23 6.91 12.27
CA LEU A 240 -13.10 6.79 11.10
C LEU A 240 -13.33 8.13 10.40
N ALA A 241 -13.52 9.21 11.17
CA ALA A 241 -13.70 10.55 10.62
C ALA A 241 -12.44 11.02 9.89
N LEU A 242 -11.24 10.79 10.45
CA LEU A 242 -9.97 11.12 9.82
C LEU A 242 -9.79 10.33 8.51
N ILE A 243 -10.11 9.03 8.50
CA ILE A 243 -10.06 8.20 7.28
C ILE A 243 -11.04 8.73 6.24
N ALA A 244 -12.30 9.01 6.62
CA ALA A 244 -13.31 9.51 5.70
C ALA A 244 -12.91 10.86 5.09
N VAL A 245 -12.43 11.80 5.91
CA VAL A 245 -11.92 13.10 5.45
C VAL A 245 -10.75 12.90 4.51
N ALA A 246 -9.76 12.06 4.86
CA ALA A 246 -8.61 11.77 4.01
C ALA A 246 -9.04 11.20 2.65
N ILE A 247 -9.95 10.21 2.64
CA ILE A 247 -10.49 9.63 1.40
C ILE A 247 -11.19 10.69 0.55
N LEU A 248 -12.10 11.48 1.13
CA LEU A 248 -12.85 12.51 0.39
C LEU A 248 -11.93 13.58 -0.19
N VAL A 249 -10.97 14.04 0.60
CA VAL A 249 -9.98 15.05 0.20
C VAL A 249 -9.09 14.52 -0.92
N VAL A 250 -8.53 13.31 -0.77
CA VAL A 250 -7.67 12.70 -1.78
C VAL A 250 -8.45 12.38 -3.05
N LEU A 251 -9.69 11.89 -2.97
CA LEU A 251 -10.56 11.69 -4.13
C LEU A 251 -10.83 13.01 -4.85
N ARG A 252 -11.09 14.09 -4.11
CA ARG A 252 -11.34 15.40 -4.71
C ARG A 252 -10.09 15.99 -5.37
N TRP A 253 -8.92 15.87 -4.75
CA TRP A 253 -7.67 16.37 -5.32
C TRP A 253 -7.19 15.55 -6.51
N SER A 254 -7.33 14.22 -6.44
CA SER A 254 -6.85 13.31 -7.48
C SER A 254 -7.64 13.35 -8.80
N ARG A 255 -8.83 13.94 -8.80
CA ARG A 255 -9.61 14.19 -10.02
C ARG A 255 -9.13 15.40 -10.81
N ARG A 256 -8.28 16.28 -10.24
CA ARG A 256 -7.82 17.47 -10.95
C ARG A 256 -6.88 17.11 -12.08
N GLU A 257 -6.99 17.78 -13.23
CA GLU A 257 -6.16 17.55 -14.42
C GLU A 257 -4.65 17.67 -14.14
N GLY A 258 -4.26 18.51 -13.18
CA GLY A 258 -2.87 18.64 -12.74
C GLY A 258 -2.35 17.51 -11.85
N TRP A 259 -3.17 16.51 -11.49
CA TRP A 259 -2.78 15.45 -10.57
C TRP A 259 -1.81 14.46 -11.23
N THR A 260 -0.52 14.62 -10.93
CA THR A 260 0.53 13.74 -11.44
C THR A 260 0.94 12.66 -10.45
N ARG A 261 1.78 11.72 -10.91
CA ARG A 261 2.44 10.71 -10.06
C ARG A 261 3.23 11.34 -8.90
N LEU A 262 3.74 12.56 -9.04
CA LEU A 262 4.42 13.25 -7.95
C LEU A 262 3.49 13.55 -6.78
N HIS A 263 2.22 13.87 -7.03
CA HIS A 263 1.24 14.11 -5.97
C HIS A 263 0.91 12.82 -5.21
N THR A 264 0.75 11.70 -5.93
CA THR A 264 0.59 10.38 -5.32
C THR A 264 1.81 9.99 -4.50
N LEU A 265 3.03 10.21 -5.02
CA LEU A 265 4.26 9.97 -4.27
C LEU A 265 4.37 10.89 -3.05
N ALA A 266 3.94 12.15 -3.13
CA ALA A 266 3.97 13.07 -2.01
C ALA A 266 3.04 12.63 -0.87
N LEU A 267 1.82 12.17 -1.18
CA LEU A 267 0.94 11.58 -0.17
C LEU A 267 1.57 10.35 0.51
N ALA A 268 2.08 9.41 -0.28
CA ALA A 268 2.72 8.21 0.25
C ALA A 268 4.00 8.53 1.04
N GLY A 269 4.76 9.54 0.59
CA GLY A 269 5.93 10.06 1.29
C GLY A 269 5.58 10.68 2.63
N GLY A 270 4.47 11.42 2.71
CA GLY A 270 3.95 11.93 3.98
C GLY A 270 3.63 10.81 4.97
N ALA A 271 2.91 9.77 4.52
CA ALA A 271 2.64 8.59 5.34
C ALA A 271 3.92 7.84 5.76
N LEU A 272 4.87 7.65 4.83
CA LEU A 272 6.16 7.04 5.12
C LEU A 272 6.94 7.80 6.21
N LEU A 273 6.94 9.13 6.13
CA LEU A 273 7.60 9.99 7.12
C LEU A 273 6.89 9.97 8.48
N THR A 274 5.58 9.71 8.51
CA THR A 274 4.85 9.48 9.77
C THR A 274 5.44 8.30 10.53
N TYR A 275 5.62 7.14 9.89
CA TYR A 275 6.28 6.00 10.52
C TYR A 275 7.72 6.31 10.91
N ALA A 276 8.46 7.02 10.04
CA ALA A 276 9.84 7.37 10.32
C ALA A 276 10.02 8.18 11.63
N TRP A 277 9.09 9.07 12.00
CA TRP A 277 9.16 9.75 13.29
C TRP A 277 8.50 8.94 14.41
N HIS A 278 7.40 8.23 14.13
CA HIS A 278 6.67 7.43 15.11
C HIS A 278 7.50 6.30 15.74
N ALA A 279 8.45 5.74 14.98
CA ALA A 279 9.34 4.70 15.51
C ALA A 279 10.15 5.14 16.74
N PHE A 280 10.36 6.44 16.96
CA PHE A 280 11.18 6.92 18.08
C PHE A 280 10.49 6.85 19.45
N PRO A 281 9.21 7.25 19.61
CA PRO A 281 8.45 6.98 20.84
C PRO A 281 8.00 5.52 20.99
N GLU A 282 7.87 4.78 19.88
CA GLU A 282 7.41 3.37 19.89
C GLU A 282 8.33 2.45 20.72
N LYS A 283 7.74 1.48 21.41
CA LYS A 283 8.47 0.50 22.22
C LYS A 283 8.52 -0.83 21.48
N SER A 284 9.70 -1.21 21.02
CA SER A 284 9.87 -2.47 20.27
C SER A 284 9.47 -3.71 21.10
N LEU A 285 8.90 -4.71 20.42
CA LEU A 285 8.55 -6.02 20.99
C LEU A 285 9.77 -6.92 21.28
N GLY A 286 10.99 -6.38 21.19
CA GLY A 286 12.24 -7.15 21.25
C GLY A 286 12.88 -7.26 22.63
N GLY A 287 12.46 -6.45 23.61
CA GLY A 287 13.10 -6.39 24.93
C GLY A 287 14.57 -5.98 24.91
N GLY A 288 15.03 -5.40 23.78
CA GLY A 288 16.42 -5.01 23.55
C GLY A 288 16.83 -3.72 24.24
N SER A 289 18.09 -3.32 24.04
CA SER A 289 18.59 -2.02 24.51
C SER A 289 17.90 -0.90 23.75
N LYS A 290 17.32 0.06 24.47
CA LYS A 290 16.73 1.29 23.90
C LYS A 290 17.69 2.01 22.94
N ALA A 291 18.99 2.00 23.22
CA ALA A 291 19.98 2.62 22.33
C ALA A 291 20.10 1.89 20.97
N VAL A 292 19.98 0.56 20.97
CA VAL A 292 20.01 -0.25 19.75
C VAL A 292 18.73 -0.03 18.94
N ASP A 293 17.58 0.03 19.61
CA ASP A 293 16.30 0.30 18.95
C ASP A 293 16.30 1.69 18.29
N LEU A 294 16.72 2.73 19.02
CA LEU A 294 16.83 4.08 18.47
C LEU A 294 17.83 4.18 17.31
N ALA A 295 18.96 3.47 17.39
CA ALA A 295 19.92 3.41 16.29
C ALA A 295 19.31 2.73 15.05
N GLY A 296 18.58 1.63 15.24
CA GLY A 296 17.83 0.96 14.17
C GLY A 296 16.80 1.88 13.53
N ASN A 297 15.99 2.57 14.34
CA ASN A 297 14.95 3.49 13.87
C ASN A 297 15.56 4.66 13.08
N ALA A 298 16.70 5.19 13.53
CA ALA A 298 17.45 6.20 12.79
C ALA A 298 17.94 5.69 11.43
N VAL A 299 18.46 4.46 11.36
CA VAL A 299 18.88 3.85 10.09
C VAL A 299 17.69 3.69 9.14
N PHE A 300 16.56 3.15 9.61
CA PHE A 300 15.37 2.98 8.78
C PHE A 300 14.78 4.32 8.32
N ALA A 301 14.75 5.34 9.18
CA ALA A 301 14.32 6.69 8.81
C ALA A 301 15.20 7.31 7.72
N VAL A 302 16.53 7.19 7.84
CA VAL A 302 17.47 7.67 6.80
C VAL A 302 17.27 6.93 5.48
N LEU A 303 17.09 5.60 5.52
CA LEU A 303 16.82 4.79 4.32
C LEU A 303 15.47 5.17 3.69
N ALA A 304 14.44 5.43 4.48
CA ALA A 304 13.13 5.88 4.01
C ALA A 304 13.23 7.24 3.30
N VAL A 305 13.94 8.21 3.90
CA VAL A 305 14.20 9.52 3.28
C VAL A 305 15.00 9.37 1.99
N ALA A 306 16.07 8.55 1.99
CA ALA A 306 16.88 8.30 0.81
C ALA A 306 16.05 7.69 -0.33
N LEU A 307 15.22 6.68 -0.03
CA LEU A 307 14.32 6.06 -1.00
C LEU A 307 13.31 7.08 -1.54
N LEU A 308 12.73 7.91 -0.69
CA LEU A 308 11.79 8.96 -1.10
C LEU A 308 12.44 9.99 -2.02
N VAL A 309 13.68 10.41 -1.74
CA VAL A 309 14.45 11.32 -2.61
C VAL A 309 14.74 10.67 -3.97
N ILE A 310 15.11 9.39 -3.99
CA ILE A 310 15.34 8.65 -5.24
C ILE A 310 14.04 8.54 -6.05
N ALA A 311 12.94 8.17 -5.40
CA ALA A 311 11.61 8.08 -6.01
C ALA A 311 11.17 9.43 -6.57
N TRP A 312 11.41 10.52 -5.82
CA TRP A 312 11.07 11.88 -6.25
C TRP A 312 11.84 12.28 -7.49
N ARG A 313 13.17 12.13 -7.49
CA ARG A 313 14.02 12.49 -8.63
C ARG A 313 13.60 11.72 -9.90
N ARG A 314 13.36 10.42 -9.78
CA ARG A 314 12.93 9.59 -10.93
C ARG A 314 11.54 9.97 -11.45
N THR A 315 10.61 10.26 -10.54
CA THR A 315 9.24 10.63 -10.91
C THR A 315 9.20 12.02 -11.53
N ALA A 316 9.96 12.98 -11.00
CA ALA A 316 10.03 14.34 -11.51
C ALA A 316 10.56 14.39 -12.94
N VAL A 317 11.66 13.68 -13.23
CA VAL A 317 12.19 13.55 -14.60
C VAL A 317 11.11 12.98 -15.54
N ALA A 318 10.43 11.91 -15.13
CA ALA A 318 9.41 11.26 -15.95
C ALA A 318 8.10 12.07 -16.10
N VAL A 319 7.89 13.13 -15.32
CA VAL A 319 6.77 14.08 -15.49
C VAL A 319 7.16 15.19 -16.47
N VAL A 320 8.42 15.65 -16.44
CA VAL A 320 8.92 16.73 -17.31
C VAL A 320 9.20 16.25 -18.73
N THR A 321 9.69 15.02 -18.90
CA THR A 321 9.87 14.39 -20.21
C THR A 321 8.77 13.33 -20.42
N PRO A 322 7.55 13.70 -20.85
CA PRO A 322 6.64 12.70 -21.40
C PRO A 322 7.36 12.03 -22.58
N ALA A 323 7.23 10.70 -22.70
CA ALA A 323 7.84 9.97 -23.81
C ALA A 323 7.40 10.65 -25.10
N THR A 324 8.35 11.24 -25.83
CA THR A 324 8.14 11.74 -27.18
C THR A 324 7.49 10.60 -27.94
N GLU A 325 6.23 10.82 -28.33
CA GLU A 325 5.64 10.04 -29.40
C GLU A 325 6.64 10.07 -30.53
N THR A 326 7.19 8.90 -30.84
CA THR A 326 7.78 8.62 -32.13
C THR A 326 6.65 8.76 -33.15
N THR A 327 6.31 10.00 -33.48
CA THR A 327 5.73 10.33 -34.78
C THR A 327 6.75 9.83 -35.79
N GLY A 328 6.40 8.75 -36.49
CA GLY A 328 7.09 8.38 -37.71
C GLY A 328 6.89 9.52 -38.69
N ASP A 329 7.85 10.45 -38.71
CA ASP A 329 8.05 11.39 -39.79
C ASP A 329 8.77 10.62 -40.91
N ASP A 330 8.03 9.72 -41.55
CA ASP A 330 8.40 9.21 -42.87
C ASP A 330 7.96 10.26 -43.90
N GLY A 331 8.84 11.23 -44.12
CA GLY A 331 9.12 11.90 -45.38
C GLY A 331 7.94 12.41 -46.21
N MET A 332 7.62 13.70 -46.06
CA MET A 332 7.12 14.50 -47.18
C MET A 332 8.27 14.85 -48.14
N ALA A 333 8.39 14.09 -49.21
CA ALA A 333 8.89 14.48 -50.53
C ALA A 333 8.30 13.42 -51.49
N ASP A 334 7.44 13.70 -52.44
CA ASP A 334 7.52 14.75 -53.45
C ASP A 334 6.12 14.89 -54.10
N ALA A 335 5.67 16.13 -54.31
CA ALA A 335 4.45 16.44 -55.03
C ALA A 335 4.85 17.09 -56.35
N THR A 336 4.89 16.34 -57.44
CA THR A 336 4.45 16.75 -58.79
C THR A 336 4.91 15.70 -59.82
N ILE A 337 3.96 15.10 -60.55
CA ILE A 337 3.91 15.14 -62.02
C ILE A 337 2.54 14.61 -62.46
N ARG A 338 1.83 15.52 -63.11
CA ARG A 338 0.63 15.33 -63.90
C ARG A 338 1.09 14.87 -65.29
N ARG A 339 0.50 13.80 -65.86
CA ARG A 339 0.03 13.68 -67.27
C ARG A 339 0.12 12.27 -67.87
N ASP A 340 -1.08 11.80 -68.25
CA ASP A 340 -1.48 11.27 -69.56
C ASP A 340 -1.16 9.82 -70.00
N LYS A 341 -2.24 9.17 -70.50
CA LYS A 341 -2.37 7.97 -71.36
C LYS A 341 -2.25 6.62 -70.62
N PHE A 342 -3.15 5.64 -70.75
CA PHE A 342 -3.99 5.21 -71.88
C PHE A 342 -5.35 4.67 -71.39
N GLY A 343 -6.39 4.85 -72.21
CA GLY A 343 -7.57 3.99 -72.19
C GLY A 343 -7.38 2.76 -73.10
N ASP A 344 -8.08 1.67 -72.79
CA ASP A 344 -9.09 1.03 -73.64
C ASP A 344 -9.44 -0.37 -73.10
N SER A 345 -10.70 -0.74 -73.34
CA SER A 345 -11.44 -1.99 -73.06
C SER A 345 -11.99 -2.22 -71.65
#